data_AF-A0A6P2NZ59-F1
#
_entry.id   AF-A0A6P2NZ59-F1
#
_cell.length_a   1.000
_cell.length_b   1.000
_cell.length_c   1.000
_cell.angle_alpha   90.00
_cell.angle_beta   90.00
_cell.angle_gamma   90.00
#
_symmetry.space_group_name_H-M   'P 1'
#
loop_
_entity.id
_entity.type
_entity.pdbx_description
1 polymer ?
#
loop_
_entity_poly.entity_id
_entity_poly.type
_entity_poly.pdbx_seq_one_letter_code
_entity_poly.pdbx_strand_id
1 'polypeptide(L)' 'MYPDPKRVRNNKHTVRFDDYEQAVLTALANYQGEQLAVLIREIVMREATAVLAERNTSILDRAGA' A
#
# COMPACT_ATOMS: atom_id res chain seq x y z
N MET A 1 9.60 21.14 -16.16
CA MET A 1 8.56 21.53 -15.19
C MET A 1 8.12 20.26 -14.49
N TYR A 2 8.34 20.14 -13.17
CA TYR A 2 8.00 18.90 -12.48
C TYR A 2 6.47 18.69 -12.50
N PRO A 3 5.98 17.47 -12.78
CA PRO A 3 4.61 17.12 -12.42
C PRO A 3 4.40 17.40 -10.93
N ASP A 4 3.21 17.87 -10.56
CA ASP A 4 2.74 18.19 -9.20
C ASP A 4 3.76 17.91 -8.09
N PRO A 5 4.35 18.94 -7.43
CA PRO A 5 5.37 18.77 -6.40
C PRO A 5 4.98 17.80 -5.28
N LYS A 6 3.68 17.61 -5.01
CA LYS A 6 3.18 16.66 -4.02
C LYS A 6 3.28 15.19 -4.44
N ARG A 7 3.46 14.92 -5.73
CA ARG A 7 3.68 13.56 -6.27
C ARG A 7 5.14 13.12 -6.15
N VAL A 8 6.05 14.03 -5.83
CA VAL A 8 7.44 13.68 -5.54
C VAL A 8 7.51 12.90 -4.23
N ARG A 9 8.07 11.69 -4.29
CA ARG A 9 8.11 10.72 -3.18
C ARG A 9 9.19 11.11 -2.16
N ASN A 10 8.94 12.16 -1.37
CA ASN A 10 9.88 12.66 -0.35
C ASN A 10 9.71 12.00 1.03
N ASN A 11 8.56 11.39 1.30
CA ASN A 11 8.24 10.84 2.62
C ASN A 11 8.65 9.38 2.70
N LYS A 12 9.67 9.07 3.50
CA LYS A 12 10.14 7.71 3.77
C LYS A 12 9.54 7.18 5.06
N HIS A 13 8.90 6.03 4.97
CA HIS A 13 8.49 5.23 6.13
C HIS A 13 9.22 3.87 6.09
N THR A 14 9.56 3.31 7.24
CA THR A 14 10.28 2.04 7.35
C THR A 14 9.50 1.08 8.23
N VAL A 15 9.33 -0.13 7.72
CA VAL A 15 8.66 -1.26 8.39
C VAL A 15 9.67 -2.39 8.56
N ARG A 16 9.48 -3.21 9.60
CA ARG A 16 10.28 -4.42 9.83
C ARG A 16 9.43 -5.64 9.54
N PHE A 17 10.02 -6.58 8.82
CA PHE A 17 9.44 -7.89 8.53
C PHE A 17 10.24 -8.95 9.27
N ASP A 18 9.58 -10.02 9.65
CA ASP A 18 10.30 -11.23 10.05
C ASP A 18 10.92 -11.95 8.82
N ASP A 19 11.69 -13.00 9.09
CA ASP A 19 12.41 -13.74 8.05
C ASP A 19 11.48 -14.44 7.06
N TYR A 20 10.30 -14.90 7.50
CA TYR A 20 9.33 -15.59 6.65
C TYR A 20 8.57 -14.59 5.77
N GLU A 21 8.11 -13.49 6.34
CA GLU A 21 7.47 -12.38 5.64
C GLU A 21 8.41 -11.83 4.56
N GLN A 22 9.68 -11.60 4.91
CA GLN A 22 10.69 -11.13 3.97
C GLN A 22 10.91 -12.13 2.82
N ALA A 23 10.99 -13.42 3.12
CA ALA A 23 11.15 -14.46 2.11
C ALA A 23 9.98 -14.51 1.12
N VAL A 24 8.75 -14.43 1.63
CA VAL A 24 7.53 -14.43 0.81
C VAL A 24 7.48 -13.19 -0.10
N LEU A 25 7.69 -11.99 0.47
CA LEU A 25 7.64 -10.76 -0.31
C LEU A 25 8.74 -10.72 -1.38
N THR A 26 9.93 -11.22 -1.05
CA THR A 26 11.04 -11.32 -2.02
C THR A 26 10.72 -12.30 -3.14
N ALA A 27 10.19 -13.47 -2.82
CA ALA A 27 9.79 -14.46 -3.82
C ALA A 27 8.70 -13.91 -4.77
N LEU A 28 7.72 -13.20 -4.22
CA LEU A 28 6.65 -12.58 -5.00
C LEU A 28 7.19 -11.48 -5.93
N ALA A 29 8.06 -10.60 -5.44
CA ALA A 29 8.70 -9.56 -6.24
C ALA A 29 9.50 -10.16 -7.40
N ASN A 30 10.30 -11.21 -7.12
CA ASN A 30 11.08 -11.91 -8.14
C ASN A 30 10.17 -12.58 -9.19
N TYR A 31 9.07 -13.18 -8.75
CA TYR A 31 8.11 -13.83 -9.65
C TYR A 31 7.46 -12.84 -10.62
N GLN A 32 7.14 -11.64 -10.15
CA GLN A 32 6.55 -10.58 -10.98
C GLN A 32 7.60 -9.80 -11.81
N GLY A 33 8.89 -9.97 -11.50
CA GLY A 33 9.95 -9.19 -12.12
C GLY A 33 9.98 -7.73 -11.66
N GLU A 34 9.44 -7.43 -10.48
CA GLU A 34 9.34 -6.08 -9.94
C GLU A 34 10.29 -5.83 -8.77
N GLN A 35 10.58 -4.55 -8.50
CA GLN A 35 11.33 -4.17 -7.31
C GLN A 35 10.45 -4.32 -6.06
N LEU A 36 10.97 -4.99 -5.03
CA LEU A 36 10.29 -5.23 -3.75
C LEU A 36 9.61 -3.98 -3.16
N ALA A 37 10.29 -2.83 -3.19
CA ALA A 37 9.74 -1.58 -2.66
C ALA A 37 8.53 -1.05 -3.45
N VAL A 38 8.48 -1.30 -4.77
CA VAL A 38 7.35 -0.95 -5.62
C VAL A 38 6.16 -1.85 -5.27
N LEU A 39 6.39 -3.16 -5.25
CA LEU A 39 5.39 -4.16 -4.85
C LEU A 39 4.77 -3.84 -3.49
N ILE A 40 5.59 -3.62 -2.46
CA ILE A 40 5.11 -3.30 -1.11
C ILE A 40 4.24 -2.05 -1.12
N ARG A 41 4.66 -1.00 -1.85
CA ARG A 41 3.88 0.23 -1.96
C ARG A 41 2.53 -0.02 -2.61
N GLU A 42 2.47 -0.81 -3.67
CA GLU A 42 1.22 -1.11 -4.37
C GLU A 42 0.25 -1.89 -3.50
N ILE A 43 0.74 -2.92 -2.81
CA ILE A 43 -0.04 -3.68 -1.83
C ILE A 43 -0.60 -2.74 -0.76
N VAL A 44 0.26 -1.92 -0.13
CA VAL A 44 -0.17 -0.98 0.92
C VAL A 44 -1.23 0.00 0.41
N MET A 45 -1.04 0.57 -0.77
CA MET A 45 -2.02 1.51 -1.32
C MET A 45 -3.35 0.84 -1.66
N ARG A 46 -3.31 -0.39 -2.18
CA ARG A 46 -4.52 -1.18 -2.46
C ARG A 46 -5.29 -1.49 -1.18
N GLU A 47 -4.61 -2.00 -0.15
CA GLU A 47 -5.25 -2.31 1.13
C GLU A 47 -5.78 -1.03 1.81
N ALA A 48 -5.02 0.08 1.77
CA ALA A 48 -5.49 1.36 2.32
C ALA A 48 -6.78 1.84 1.63
N THR A 49 -6.90 1.69 0.31
CA THR A 49 -8.13 2.04 -0.41
C THR A 49 -9.30 1.12 -0.04
N ALA A 50 -9.07 -0.17 0.18
CA ALA A 50 -10.10 -1.12 0.60
C ALA A 50 -10.63 -0.77 2.00
N VAL A 51 -9.74 -0.51 2.96
CA VAL A 51 -10.10 -0.10 4.32
C VAL A 51 -10.89 1.22 4.32
N LEU A 52 -10.49 2.18 3.49
CA LEU A 52 -11.23 3.44 3.34
C LEU A 52 -12.63 3.23 2.76
N ALA A 53 -12.77 2.35 1.76
CA ALA A 53 -14.06 2.03 1.16
C ALA A 53 -15.00 1.38 2.18
N GLU A 54 -14.52 0.37 2.93
CA GLU A 54 -15.29 -0.29 3.98
C GLU A 54 -15.75 0.71 5.06
N ARG A 55 -14.85 1.59 5.51
CA ARG A 55 -15.18 2.60 6.49
C ARG A 55 -16.26 3.56 5.99
N ASN A 56 -16.19 3.98 4.73
CA ASN A 56 -17.19 4.87 4.15
C ASN A 56 -18.58 4.20 4.10
N THR A 57 -18.66 2.92 3.69
CA THR A 57 -19.91 2.15 3.73
C THR A 57 -20.50 2.13 5.14
N SER A 58 -19.67 1.82 6.16
CA SER A 58 -20.13 1.79 7.55
C SER A 58 -20.67 3.13 8.07
N ILE A 59 -20.15 4.26 7.56
CA ILE A 59 -20.61 5.60 7.94
C ILE A 59 -21.98 5.88 7.30
N LEU A 60 -22.14 5.51 6.02
CA LEU A 60 -23.40 5.68 5.31
C LEU A 60 -24.51 4.83 5.93
N ASP A 61 -24.22 3.58 6.32
CA ASP A 61 -25.17 2.70 7.00
C ASP A 61 -25.63 3.28 8.35
N ARG A 62 -24.73 3.94 9.09
CA ARG A 62 -25.06 4.60 10.37
C ARG A 62 -25.81 5.92 10.19
N ALA A 63 -25.58 6.63 9.10
CA ALA A 63 -26.26 7.89 8.81
C ALA A 63 -27.68 7.69 8.26
N GLY A 64 -27.98 6.49 7.74
CA GLY A 64 -29.29 6.09 7.25
C GLY A 64 -30.23 5.44 8.29
N ALA A 65 -29.76 5.25 9.54
CA ALA A 65 -30.53 4.74 10.67
C ALA A 65 -30.91 5.85 11.65
#